data_AF-A0A3E1ECJ9-F1
#
_entry.id   AF-A0A3E1ECJ9-F1
#
_cell.length_a   1.000
_cell.length_b   1.000
_cell.length_c   1.000
_cell.angle_alpha   90.00
_cell.angle_beta   90.00
_cell.angle_gamma   90.00
#
_symmetry.space_group_name_H-M   'P 1'
#
loop_
_entity.id
_entity.type
_entity.pdbx_description
1 polymer ?
#
loop_
_entity_poly.entity_id
_entity_poly.type
_entity_poly.pdbx_seq_one_letter_code
_entity_poly.pdbx_strand_id
1 'polypeptide(L)' 'MYRKAAEIMAKPRVYTEPETEAGIYHVCSRVVDGRYIFGEPEKEEFVRMMRSLAAFHGVEILTYCVMCNHF' A
#
# COMPACT_ATOMS: atom_id res chain seq x y z
N MET A 1 39.59 4.93 16.48
CA MET A 1 38.78 5.31 15.30
C MET A 1 37.33 4.97 15.56
N TYR A 2 36.58 5.90 16.16
CA TYR A 2 35.16 5.73 16.44
C TYR A 2 34.36 5.97 15.15
N ARG A 3 33.72 4.94 14.59
CA ARG A 3 32.61 5.13 13.65
C ARG A 3 31.46 5.72 14.46
N LYS A 4 31.17 7.00 14.22
CA LYS A 4 29.93 7.64 14.70
C LYS A 4 28.77 6.78 14.21
N ALA A 5 28.02 6.20 15.15
CA ALA A 5 26.69 5.70 14.85
C ALA A 5 25.90 6.90 14.32
N ALA A 6 25.66 6.93 13.00
CA ALA A 6 24.64 7.80 12.47
C ALA A 6 23.35 7.36 13.16
N GLU A 7 22.76 8.27 13.94
CA GLU A 7 21.44 8.09 14.53
C GLU A 7 20.52 7.59 13.41
N ILE A 8 20.02 6.36 13.54
CA ILE A 8 19.04 5.81 12.60
C ILE A 8 17.72 6.51 12.92
N MET A 9 17.62 7.77 12.50
CA MET A 9 16.37 8.49 12.48
C MET A 9 15.51 7.80 11.42
N ALA A 10 14.34 7.28 11.82
CA ALA A 10 13.41 6.72 10.87
C ALA A 10 13.17 7.77 9.77
N LYS A 11 13.44 7.41 8.52
CA LYS A 11 13.22 8.33 7.40
C LYS A 11 11.77 8.81 7.48
N PRO A 12 11.52 10.14 7.40
CA PRO A 12 10.16 10.66 7.40
C PRO A 12 9.40 10.03 6.23
N ARG A 13 8.11 9.73 6.45
CA ARG A 13 7.24 9.30 5.36
C ARG A 13 7.10 10.48 4.41
N VAL A 14 7.57 10.29 3.18
CA VAL A 14 7.35 11.23 2.09
C VAL A 14 5.91 11.02 1.61
N TYR A 15 5.11 12.09 1.62
CA TYR A 15 3.68 12.04 1.28
C TYR A 15 3.36 12.55 -0.12
N THR A 16 4.24 13.35 -0.71
CA THR A 16 4.16 13.86 -2.07
C THR A 16 5.56 14.30 -2.51
N GLU A 17 5.80 14.25 -3.81
CA GLU A 17 6.94 14.96 -4.42
C GLU A 17 6.64 16.47 -4.41
N PRO A 18 7.55 17.33 -3.92
CA PRO A 18 7.29 18.78 -3.77
C PRO A 18 6.89 19.48 -5.07
N GLU A 19 7.40 19.02 -6.21
CA GLU A 19 7.21 19.69 -7.50
C GLU A 19 5.90 19.31 -8.19
N THR A 20 5.41 18.09 -7.96
CA THR A 20 4.21 17.58 -8.62
C THR A 20 3.02 17.45 -7.68
N GLU A 21 3.27 17.55 -6.36
CA GLU A 21 2.34 17.20 -5.29
C GLU A 21 1.75 15.78 -5.43
N ALA A 22 2.37 14.92 -6.23
CA ALA A 22 1.94 13.55 -6.48
C ALA A 22 2.83 12.58 -5.70
N GLY A 23 2.26 11.44 -5.30
CA GLY A 23 3.00 10.35 -4.67
C GLY A 23 2.64 9.02 -5.30
N ILE A 24 3.65 8.22 -5.65
CA ILE A 24 3.48 6.86 -6.15
C ILE A 24 3.88 5.90 -5.03
N TYR A 25 2.93 5.04 -4.64
CA TYR A 25 3.09 4.14 -3.51
C TYR A 25 2.91 2.69 -3.92
N HIS A 26 3.82 1.84 -3.44
CA HIS A 26 3.53 0.41 -3.31
C HIS A 26 2.92 0.18 -1.93
N VAL A 27 1.62 -0.08 -1.89
CA VAL A 27 0.89 -0.41 -0.67
C VAL A 27 0.76 -1.92 -0.60
N CYS A 28 1.03 -2.49 0.57
CA CYS A 28 0.75 -3.88 0.85
C CYS A 28 0.15 -4.02 2.26
N SER A 29 -0.84 -4.89 2.40
CA SER A 29 -1.43 -5.26 3.68
C SER A 29 -1.54 -6.77 3.80
N ARG A 30 -1.48 -7.26 5.04
CA ARG A 30 -1.64 -8.68 5.37
C ARG A 30 -2.87 -8.88 6.23
N VAL A 31 -3.63 -9.93 5.95
CA VAL A 31 -4.76 -10.33 6.79
C VAL A 31 -4.29 -10.61 8.21
N VAL A 32 -5.09 -10.18 9.20
CA VAL A 32 -4.84 -10.44 10.63
C VAL A 32 -4.56 -11.92 10.87
N ASP A 33 -3.52 -12.20 11.66
CA ASP A 33 -2.97 -13.52 11.97
C ASP A 33 -2.51 -14.32 10.73
N GLY A 34 -2.31 -13.66 9.60
CA GLY A 34 -1.87 -14.29 8.36
C GLY A 34 -2.88 -15.28 7.76
N ARG A 35 -4.16 -15.19 8.17
CA ARG A 35 -5.23 -16.10 7.74
C ARG A 35 -5.50 -15.99 6.24
N TYR A 36 -5.85 -17.13 5.64
CA TYR A 36 -6.19 -17.25 4.22
C TYR A 36 -7.70 -17.11 4.01
N ILE A 37 -8.22 -15.89 4.13
CA ILE A 37 -9.67 -15.63 4.06
C ILE A 37 -10.15 -15.14 2.69
N PHE A 38 -9.25 -14.76 1.80
CA PHE A 38 -9.63 -14.31 0.46
C PHE A 38 -9.77 -15.51 -0.48
N GLY A 39 -11.01 -15.99 -0.64
CA GLY A 39 -11.41 -16.87 -1.75
C GLY A 39 -11.65 -16.07 -3.03
N GLU A 40 -12.05 -16.72 -4.11
CA GLU A 40 -12.33 -16.05 -5.39
C GLU A 40 -13.44 -14.98 -5.27
N PRO A 41 -14.59 -15.24 -4.62
CA PRO A 41 -15.63 -14.20 -4.48
C PRO A 41 -15.15 -12.99 -3.67
N GLU A 42 -14.37 -13.21 -2.61
CA GLU A 42 -13.85 -12.12 -1.79
C GLU A 42 -12.80 -11.30 -2.53
N LYS A 43 -11.98 -11.92 -3.39
CA LYS A 43 -11.01 -11.19 -4.24
C LYS A 43 -11.72 -10.31 -5.26
N GLU A 44 -12.75 -10.83 -5.93
CA GLU A 44 -13.53 -10.06 -6.90
C GLU A 44 -14.15 -8.84 -6.24
N GLU A 45 -14.76 -9.03 -5.07
CA GLU A 45 -15.40 -7.94 -4.36
C GLU A 45 -14.42 -6.93 -3.79
N PHE A 46 -13.26 -7.39 -3.30
CA PHE A 46 -12.18 -6.51 -2.90
C PHE A 46 -11.75 -5.59 -4.05
N VAL A 47 -11.57 -6.14 -5.27
CA VAL A 47 -11.19 -5.36 -6.45
C VAL A 47 -12.29 -4.36 -6.82
N ARG A 48 -13.57 -4.75 -6.74
CA ARG A 48 -14.70 -3.83 -6.98
C ARG A 48 -14.67 -2.65 -6.00
N MET A 49 -14.56 -2.94 -4.70
CA MET A 49 -14.49 -1.92 -3.66
C MET A 49 -13.26 -1.02 -3.81
N MET A 50 -12.09 -1.60 -4.07
CA MET A 50 -10.84 -0.87 -4.30
C MET A 50 -10.98 0.14 -5.45
N ARG A 51 -11.57 -0.27 -6.58
CA ARG A 51 -11.80 0.63 -7.72
C ARG A 51 -12.83 1.71 -7.42
N SER A 52 -13.93 1.39 -6.73
CA SER A 52 -14.92 2.39 -6.32
C SER A 52 -14.32 3.42 -5.37
N LEU A 53 -13.50 2.99 -4.41
CA LEU A 53 -12.81 3.89 -3.48
C LEU A 53 -11.76 4.75 -4.20
N ALA A 54 -11.00 4.18 -5.13
CA ALA A 54 -10.03 4.93 -5.93
C ALA A 54 -10.71 6.05 -6.73
N ALA A 55 -11.82 5.74 -7.41
CA ALA A 55 -12.62 6.73 -8.13
C ALA A 55 -13.18 7.81 -7.20
N PHE A 56 -13.68 7.42 -6.02
CA PHE A 56 -14.24 8.36 -5.05
C PHE A 56 -13.19 9.33 -4.46
N HIS A 57 -11.97 8.84 -4.20
CA HIS A 57 -10.89 9.64 -3.60
C HIS A 57 -9.97 10.30 -4.63
N GLY A 58 -10.19 10.11 -5.94
CA GLY A 58 -9.32 10.66 -6.99
C GLY A 58 -7.93 10.02 -7.04
N VAL A 59 -7.80 8.75 -6.64
CA VAL A 59 -6.54 7.99 -6.69
C VAL A 59 -6.50 7.12 -7.93
N GLU A 60 -5.34 7.03 -8.58
CA GLU A 60 -5.11 6.12 -9.70
C GLU A 60 -4.48 4.79 -9.24
N ILE A 61 -5.03 3.67 -9.71
CA ILE A 61 -4.46 2.33 -9.47
C ILE A 61 -3.62 1.94 -10.69
N LEU A 62 -2.29 2.05 -10.56
CA LEU A 62 -1.36 1.67 -11.63
C LEU A 62 -1.30 0.15 -11.85
N THR A 63 -1.31 -0.61 -10.76
CA THR A 63 -1.30 -2.09 -10.77
C THR A 63 -1.80 -2.62 -9.42
N TYR A 64 -2.25 -3.87 -9.38
CA TYR A 64 -2.69 -4.54 -8.15
C TYR A 64 -2.50 -6.06 -8.23
N CYS A 65 -2.41 -6.70 -7.07
CA CYS A 65 -2.46 -8.15 -6.92
C CYS A 65 -3.22 -8.47 -5.63
N VAL A 66 -4.20 -9.37 -5.69
CA VAL A 66 -4.93 -9.83 -4.49
C VAL A 66 -4.64 -11.33 -4.32
N MET A 67 -3.93 -11.65 -3.25
CA MET A 67 -3.62 -13.01 -2.85
C MET A 67 -4.66 -13.52 -1.84
N CYS A 68 -4.51 -14.77 -1.39
CA CYS A 68 -5.39 -15.36 -0.39
C CYS A 68 -5.25 -14.74 1.02
N ASN A 69 -4.17 -14.00 1.28
CA ASN A 69 -3.90 -13.33 2.57
C ASN A 69 -3.14 -11.99 2.49
N HIS A 70 -2.92 -11.46 1.29
CA HIS A 70 -2.27 -10.16 1.04
C HIS A 70 -2.96 -9.42 -0.09
N PHE A 71 -2.85 -8.10 -0.08
CA PHE A 71 -3.12 -7.21 -1.21
C PHE A 71 -2.14 -6.04 -1.18
#